data_AF-A0AAD1RF09-F1
#
_entry.id   AF-A0AAD1RF09-F1
#
_cell.length_a   1.000
_cell.length_b   1.000
_cell.length_c   1.000
_cell.angle_alpha   90.00
_cell.angle_beta   90.00
_cell.angle_gamma   90.00
#
_symmetry.space_group_name_H-M   'P 1'
#
loop_
_entity.id
_entity.type
_entity.pdbx_description
1 polymer ?
#
loop_
_entity_poly.entity_id
_entity_poly.type
_entity_poly.pdbx_seq_one_letter_code
_entity_poly.pdbx_strand_id
1 'polypeptide(L)'
;KKKMILLEDKKKIIRKLEGGMQLTDLAKAYGRSASTIDTILKTKEKITGRDAAKGVTRVSKQWPPVLEEVEKLLLLWIEQKQCAGDS
;
A
#
# COMPACT_ATOMS: atom_id res chain seq x y z
N LYS A 1 10.77 0.74 -16.83
CA LYS A 1 10.32 1.48 -15.61
C LYS A 1 9.65 0.51 -14.64
N LYS A 2 10.05 0.47 -13.37
CA LYS A 2 9.42 -0.37 -12.34
C LYS A 2 8.05 0.21 -11.99
N LYS A 3 6.96 -0.51 -12.28
CA LYS A 3 5.61 -0.08 -11.86
C LYS A 3 5.51 -0.26 -10.34
N MET A 4 5.30 0.83 -9.61
CA MET A 4 5.07 0.80 -8.17
C MET A 4 3.76 0.08 -7.85
N ILE A 5 3.71 -0.57 -6.69
CA ILE A 5 2.49 -1.21 -6.17
C ILE A 5 2.09 -0.38 -4.96
N LEU A 6 0.84 0.08 -4.93
CA LEU A 6 0.26 0.81 -3.82
C LEU A 6 0.28 -0.05 -2.56
N LEU A 7 0.41 0.56 -1.39
CA LEU A 7 0.38 -0.13 -0.10
C LEU A 7 -0.97 -0.83 0.11
N GLU A 8 -2.06 -0.21 -0.31
CA GLU A 8 -3.40 -0.80 -0.31
C GLU A 8 -3.46 -2.09 -1.12
N ASP A 9 -2.87 -2.10 -2.31
CA ASP A 9 -2.83 -3.28 -3.17
C ASP A 9 -1.94 -4.38 -2.58
N LYS A 10 -0.85 -4.02 -1.88
CA LYS A 10 -0.06 -4.98 -1.10
C LYS A 10 -0.88 -5.61 0.01
N LYS A 11 -1.67 -4.82 0.76
CA LYS A 11 -2.61 -5.34 1.78
C LYS A 11 -3.67 -6.25 1.16
N LYS A 12 -4.21 -5.92 -0.02
CA LYS A 12 -5.16 -6.79 -0.75
C LYS A 12 -4.49 -8.09 -1.21
N ILE A 13 -3.25 -8.03 -1.69
CA ILE A 13 -2.45 -9.21 -2.06
C ILE A 13 -2.29 -10.15 -0.87
N ILE A 14 -1.91 -9.63 0.30
CA ILE A 14 -1.75 -10.43 1.53
C ILE A 14 -3.06 -11.11 1.91
N ARG A 15 -4.17 -10.35 1.96
CA ARG A 15 -5.50 -10.90 2.28
C ARG A 15 -5.94 -12.01 1.33
N LYS A 16 -5.71 -11.85 0.02
CA LYS A 16 -6.05 -12.88 -0.98
C LYS A 16 -5.19 -14.13 -0.83
N LEU A 17 -3.92 -13.98 -0.46
CA LEU A 17 -3.01 -15.10 -0.23
C LEU A 17 -3.39 -15.89 1.03
N GLU A 18 -3.73 -15.20 2.12
CA GLU A 18 -4.23 -15.81 3.36
C GLU A 18 -5.58 -16.50 3.15
N GLY A 19 -6.39 -16.01 2.20
CA GLY A 19 -7.61 -16.66 1.73
C GLY A 19 -7.39 -17.88 0.81
N GLY A 20 -6.16 -18.36 0.63
CA GLY A 20 -5.84 -19.59 -0.11
C GLY A 20 -5.58 -19.41 -1.61
N MET A 21 -5.48 -18.18 -2.12
CA MET A 21 -5.16 -17.95 -3.53
C MET A 21 -3.71 -18.31 -3.85
N GLN A 22 -3.48 -18.95 -5.00
CA GLN A 22 -2.14 -19.32 -5.45
C GLN A 22 -1.30 -18.09 -5.84
N LEU A 23 0.00 -18.15 -5.53
CA LEU A 23 0.96 -17.07 -5.73
C LEU A 23 1.12 -16.71 -7.22
N THR A 24 1.04 -17.71 -8.09
CA THR A 24 1.08 -17.59 -9.57
C THR A 24 -0.15 -16.88 -10.13
N ASP A 25 -1.34 -17.18 -9.61
CA ASP A 25 -2.58 -16.53 -10.06
C ASP A 25 -2.64 -15.08 -9.61
N LEU A 26 -2.13 -14.80 -8.41
CA LEU A 26 -1.99 -13.45 -7.91
C LEU A 26 -0.98 -12.64 -8.73
N ALA A 27 0.16 -13.25 -9.09
CA ALA A 27 1.14 -12.65 -9.96
C ALA A 27 0.53 -12.24 -11.31
N LYS A 28 -0.28 -13.11 -11.92
CA LYS A 28 -1.04 -12.81 -13.15
C LYS A 28 -2.05 -11.68 -12.93
N ALA A 29 -2.87 -11.76 -11.89
CA ALA A 29 -3.94 -10.79 -11.60
C ALA A 29 -3.42 -9.36 -11.40
N TYR A 30 -2.24 -9.19 -10.80
CA TYR A 30 -1.63 -7.88 -10.57
C TYR A 30 -0.58 -7.51 -11.64
N GLY A 31 -0.34 -8.36 -12.65
CA GLY A 31 0.68 -8.14 -13.67
C GLY A 31 2.08 -7.98 -13.08
N ARG A 32 2.43 -8.88 -12.14
CA ARG A 32 3.71 -8.89 -11.39
C ARG A 32 4.40 -10.24 -11.51
N SER A 33 5.68 -10.26 -11.21
CA SER A 33 6.42 -11.51 -11.06
C SER A 33 6.03 -12.20 -9.76
N ALA A 34 6.07 -13.54 -9.76
CA ALA A 34 5.91 -14.33 -8.54
C ALA A 34 6.91 -13.90 -7.45
N SER A 35 8.15 -13.58 -7.81
CA SER A 35 9.16 -13.05 -6.89
C SER A 35 8.76 -11.74 -6.20
N THR A 36 8.01 -10.87 -6.89
CA THR A 36 7.51 -9.62 -6.31
C THR A 36 6.43 -9.91 -5.27
N ILE A 37 5.52 -10.83 -5.58
CA ILE A 37 4.46 -11.27 -4.67
C ILE A 37 5.06 -11.97 -3.44
N ASP A 38 6.05 -12.85 -3.62
CA ASP A 38 6.80 -13.50 -2.54
C ASP A 38 7.48 -12.48 -1.61
N THR A 39 8.08 -11.43 -2.18
CA THR A 39 8.66 -10.33 -1.38
C THR A 39 7.59 -9.59 -0.57
N ILE A 40 6.41 -9.35 -1.14
CA ILE A 40 5.29 -8.72 -0.42
C ILE A 40 4.86 -9.58 0.75
N LEU A 41 4.77 -10.91 0.55
CA LEU A 41 4.44 -11.86 1.60
C LEU A 41 5.46 -11.84 2.74
N LYS A 42 6.75 -11.87 2.43
CA LYS A 42 7.85 -11.79 3.42
C LYS A 42 7.83 -10.49 4.22
N THR A 43 7.27 -9.43 3.64
CA THR A 43 7.19 -8.11 4.27
C THR A 43 5.82 -7.85 4.92
N LYS A 44 4.95 -8.86 5.04
CA LYS A 44 3.55 -8.70 5.46
C LYS A 44 3.39 -8.03 6.82
N GLU A 45 4.21 -8.38 7.81
CA GLU A 45 4.10 -7.84 9.17
C GLU A 45 4.27 -6.31 9.19
N LYS A 46 5.17 -5.79 8.35
CA LYS A 46 5.43 -4.35 8.22
C LYS A 46 4.34 -3.62 7.42
N ILE A 47 3.49 -4.36 6.70
CA ILE A 47 2.44 -3.83 5.82
C ILE A 47 1.08 -3.87 6.52
N THR A 48 0.76 -4.97 7.20
CA THR A 48 -0.56 -5.20 7.81
C THR A 48 -0.82 -4.25 8.99
N GLY A 49 0.19 -3.97 9.81
CA GLY A 49 0.04 -3.15 11.02
C GLY A 49 0.13 -1.63 10.81
N ARG A 50 0.36 -1.15 9.59
CA ARG A 50 0.48 0.29 9.30
C ARG A 50 -0.83 0.87 8.84
N ASP A 51 -1.19 2.04 9.35
CA ASP A 51 -2.39 2.75 8.93
C ASP A 51 -1.97 4.03 8.23
N ALA A 52 -1.58 3.91 6.96
CA ALA A 52 -1.10 5.01 6.15
C ALA A 52 -2.21 5.63 5.29
N ALA A 53 -1.99 6.88 4.87
CA ALA A 53 -2.88 7.58 3.97
C ALA A 53 -3.01 6.88 2.59
N LYS A 54 -4.11 7.20 1.90
CA LYS A 54 -4.41 6.67 0.57
C LYS A 54 -3.32 7.04 -0.44
N GLY A 55 -2.96 6.10 -1.32
CA GLY A 55 -2.00 6.35 -2.42
C GLY A 55 -0.51 6.20 -2.05
N VAL A 56 -0.19 5.88 -0.79
CA VAL A 56 1.17 5.52 -0.38
C VAL A 56 1.66 4.29 -1.14
N THR A 57 2.87 4.34 -1.69
CA THR A 57 3.47 3.23 -2.44
C THR A 57 4.61 2.51 -1.72
N ARG A 58 5.33 3.22 -0.83
CA ARG A 58 6.58 2.73 -0.23
C ARG A 58 6.60 2.98 1.27
N VAL A 59 6.55 1.90 2.03
CA VAL A 59 6.87 1.91 3.46
C VAL A 59 8.38 1.86 3.60
N SER A 60 8.97 2.96 4.06
CA SER A 60 10.40 3.06 4.37
C SER A 60 10.73 2.36 5.69
N LYS A 61 11.98 1.95 5.91
CA LYS A 61 12.45 1.57 7.26
C LYS A 61 12.39 2.76 8.23
N GLN A 62 12.52 3.97 7.70
CA GLN A 62 12.54 5.24 8.44
C GLN A 62 11.15 5.86 8.57
N TRP A 63 10.08 5.07 8.46
CA TRP A 63 8.72 5.59 8.44
C TRP A 63 8.13 5.45 9.86
N PRO A 64 8.25 6.48 10.71
CA PRO A 64 7.74 6.41 12.07
C PRO A 64 6.21 6.60 12.09
N PRO A 65 5.52 6.15 13.15
CA PRO A 65 4.07 6.33 13.30
C PRO A 65 3.60 7.79 13.17
N VAL A 66 4.40 8.76 13.63
CA VAL A 66 4.10 10.20 13.49
C VAL A 66 3.93 10.62 12.03
N LEU A 67 4.66 9.98 11.11
CA LEU A 67 4.57 10.34 9.70
C LEU A 67 3.28 9.81 9.06
N GLU A 68 2.76 8.68 9.53
CA GLU A 68 1.46 8.15 9.09
C GLU A 68 0.32 9.10 9.48
N GLU A 69 0.38 9.67 10.69
CA GLU A 69 -0.59 10.65 11.17
C GLU A 69 -0.54 11.94 10.35
N VAL A 70 0.67 12.46 10.10
CA VAL A 70 0.87 13.66 9.28
C VAL A 70 0.36 13.45 7.84
N GLU A 71 0.61 12.30 7.24
CA GLU A 71 0.11 11.99 5.90
C GLU A 71 -1.43 11.95 5.83
N LYS A 72 -2.10 11.43 6.87
CA LYS A 72 -3.57 11.46 6.95
C LYS A 72 -4.11 12.87 7.08
N LEU A 73 -3.53 13.67 7.98
CA LEU A 73 -3.94 15.06 8.18
C LEU A 73 -3.73 15.89 6.91
N LEU A 74 -2.62 15.66 6.21
CA LEU A 74 -2.34 16.32 4.94
C LEU A 74 -3.35 15.92 3.86
N LEU A 75 -3.72 14.64 3.79
CA LEU A 75 -4.76 14.18 2.85
C LEU A 75 -6.10 14.86 3.14
N LEU A 76 -6.53 14.89 4.40
CA LEU A 76 -7.75 15.58 4.82
C LEU A 76 -7.72 17.06 4.48
N TRP A 77 -6.59 17.73 4.69
CA TRP A 77 -6.42 19.14 4.36
C TRP A 77 -6.53 19.40 2.85
N ILE A 78 -5.91 18.55 2.02
CA ILE A 78 -6.02 18.64 0.57
C ILE A 78 -7.47 18.43 0.11
N GLU A 79 -8.16 17.42 0.65
CA GLU A 79 -9.56 17.15 0.34
C GLU A 79 -10.46 18.33 0.73
N GLN A 80 -10.22 18.93 1.90
CA GLN A 80 -10.93 20.13 2.34
C GLN A 80 -10.70 21.31 1.38
N LYS A 81 -9.45 21.53 0.95
CA LYS A 81 -9.11 22.61 0.02
C LYS A 81 -9.73 22.41 -1.36
N GLN A 82 -9.75 21.18 -1.87
CA GLN A 82 -10.42 20.84 -3.12
C GLN A 82 -11.93 21.07 -3.05
N CYS A 83 -12.57 20.73 -1.93
CA CYS A 83 -14.01 20.98 -1.71
C CYS A 83 -14.35 22.47 -1.54
N ALA A 84 -13.43 23.28 -0.99
CA ALA A 84 -13.64 24.71 -0.78
C ALA A 84 -13.53 25.56 -2.07
N GLY A 85 -13.14 24.96 -3.20
CA GLY A 85 -13.03 25.67 -4.48
C GLY A 85 -11.80 26.57 -4.61
N ASP A 86 -10.84 26.49 -3.68
CA ASP A 86 -9.52 27.12 -3.80
C ASP A 86 -8.66 26.31 -4.79
N SER A 87 -8.95 26.39 -6.08
CA SER A 87 -8.08 25.89 -7.17
C SER A 87 -7.28 27.03 -7.78
#